data_AF-A0A8B3S2D3-F1
#
_entry.id   AF-A0A8B3S2D3-F1
#
_cell.length_a   1.000
_cell.length_b   1.000
_cell.length_c   1.000
_cell.angle_alpha   90.00
_cell.angle_beta   90.00
_cell.angle_gamma   90.00
#
_symmetry.space_group_name_H-M   'P 1'
#
loop_
_entity.id
_entity.type
_entity.pdbx_description
1 polymer ?
#
loop_
_entity_poly.entity_id
_entity_poly.type
_entity_poly.pdbx_seq_one_letter_code
_entity_poly.pdbx_strand_id
1 'polypeptide(L)'
;MVDQAEIHRKTVSSDVEERRWAAEQLRSDFADLPDKEAAWKDLIQLTQYKDPGVQWRIAGTLGSAFQHVPDKEAAWKDLHKLTQDNDRLVRWSAADALGFAFQHVPDKEETWKDLHKLTQGKDSDVRM
;
A
#
# COMPACT_ATOMS: atom_id res chain seq x y z
N MET A 1 3.56 4.07 23.58
CA MET A 1 4.67 3.87 22.62
C MET A 1 4.29 2.65 21.82
N VAL A 2 4.10 2.81 20.53
CA VAL A 2 3.69 1.72 19.64
C VAL A 2 4.90 0.81 19.44
N ASP A 3 4.74 -0.48 19.74
CA ASP A 3 5.82 -1.45 19.56
C ASP A 3 5.88 -1.88 18.09
N GLN A 4 6.67 -1.12 17.31
CA GLN A 4 6.85 -1.39 15.89
C GLN A 4 7.45 -2.77 15.62
N ALA A 5 8.27 -3.31 16.54
CA ALA A 5 8.86 -4.64 16.37
C ALA A 5 7.79 -5.73 16.54
N GLU A 6 6.82 -5.53 17.44
CA GLU A 6 5.66 -6.43 17.56
C GLU A 6 4.78 -6.40 16.30
N ILE A 7 4.51 -5.21 15.75
CA ILE A 7 3.77 -5.05 14.50
C ILE A 7 4.48 -5.81 13.37
N HIS A 8 5.77 -5.58 13.18
CA HIS A 8 6.58 -6.26 12.15
C HIS A 8 6.55 -7.79 12.33
N ARG A 9 6.65 -8.29 13.56
CA ARG A 9 6.59 -9.73 13.83
C ARG A 9 5.24 -10.33 13.42
N LYS A 10 4.15 -9.58 13.61
CA LYS A 10 2.79 -10.03 13.31
C LYS A 10 2.43 -9.93 11.83
N THR A 11 3.09 -9.06 11.05
CA THR A 11 2.88 -8.97 9.59
C THR A 11 3.34 -10.24 8.86
N VAL A 12 4.42 -10.85 9.33
CA VAL A 12 5.00 -12.10 8.78
C VAL A 12 4.42 -13.37 9.40
N SER A 13 3.49 -13.24 10.36
CA SER A 13 2.90 -14.40 11.01
C SER A 13 2.04 -15.22 10.06
N SER A 14 1.94 -16.52 10.33
CA SER A 14 1.03 -17.42 9.64
C SER A 14 -0.44 -17.15 9.99
N ASP A 15 -0.70 -16.57 11.17
CA ASP A 15 -2.05 -16.29 11.65
C ASP A 15 -2.66 -15.06 10.94
N VAL A 16 -3.85 -15.26 10.38
CA VAL A 16 -4.60 -14.22 9.68
C VAL A 16 -5.03 -13.10 10.63
N GLU A 17 -5.39 -13.41 11.86
CA GLU A 17 -5.84 -12.42 12.83
C GLU A 17 -4.65 -11.57 13.32
N GLU A 18 -3.46 -12.15 13.45
CA GLU A 18 -2.25 -11.38 13.73
C GLU A 18 -1.90 -10.41 12.60
N ARG A 19 -2.03 -10.85 11.34
CA ARG A 19 -1.85 -9.97 10.17
C ARG A 19 -2.90 -8.87 10.10
N ARG A 20 -4.17 -9.19 10.40
CA ARG A 20 -5.25 -8.20 10.45
C ARG A 20 -5.00 -7.17 11.54
N TRP A 21 -4.62 -7.62 12.74
CA TRP A 21 -4.27 -6.74 13.84
C TRP A 21 -3.11 -5.81 13.45
N ALA A 22 -2.06 -6.34 12.84
CA ALA A 22 -0.93 -5.53 12.39
C ALA A 22 -1.35 -4.48 11.35
N ALA A 23 -2.21 -4.86 10.39
CA ALA A 23 -2.75 -3.91 9.41
C ALA A 23 -3.58 -2.78 10.07
N GLU A 24 -4.33 -3.09 11.13
CA GLU A 24 -5.10 -2.09 11.89
C GLU A 24 -4.19 -1.15 12.68
N GLN A 25 -3.17 -1.68 13.35
CA GLN A 25 -2.18 -0.87 14.06
C GLN A 25 -1.44 0.05 13.10
N LEU A 26 -0.97 -0.49 11.96
CA LEU A 26 -0.33 0.31 10.91
C LEU A 26 -1.27 1.37 10.34
N ARG A 27 -2.59 1.18 10.37
CA ARG A 27 -3.54 2.20 9.93
C ARG A 27 -3.72 3.33 10.94
N SER A 28 -3.84 2.99 12.21
CA SER A 28 -4.08 3.97 13.29
C SER A 28 -2.83 4.77 13.58
N ASP A 29 -1.69 4.09 13.64
CA ASP A 29 -0.51 4.60 14.33
C ASP A 29 0.63 4.95 13.37
N PHE A 30 0.41 4.85 12.04
CA PHE A 30 1.46 5.10 11.03
C PHE A 30 2.22 6.42 11.25
N ALA A 31 1.49 7.47 11.60
CA ALA A 31 2.05 8.81 11.79
C ALA A 31 3.04 8.85 12.97
N ASP A 32 2.74 8.07 14.02
CA ASP A 32 3.47 8.01 15.28
C ASP A 32 4.65 7.03 15.24
N LEU A 33 4.78 6.23 14.17
CA LEU A 33 5.89 5.30 14.02
C LEU A 33 7.22 6.04 13.75
N PRO A 34 8.30 5.65 14.44
CA PRO A 34 9.61 6.24 14.25
C PRO A 34 10.20 5.86 12.87
N ASP A 35 10.03 4.61 12.44
CA ASP A 35 10.52 4.12 11.14
C ASP A 35 9.35 3.93 10.15
N LYS A 36 9.09 4.96 9.36
CA LYS A 36 7.99 4.95 8.38
C LYS A 36 8.29 4.10 7.15
N GLU A 37 9.56 3.92 6.81
CA GLU A 37 9.97 3.10 5.67
C GLU A 37 9.80 1.60 5.98
N ALA A 38 10.16 1.18 7.19
CA ALA A 38 9.91 -0.19 7.64
C ALA A 38 8.40 -0.47 7.69
N ALA A 39 7.61 0.45 8.26
CA ALA A 39 6.15 0.34 8.30
C ALA A 39 5.52 0.26 6.91
N TRP A 40 6.05 1.03 5.94
CA TRP A 40 5.63 0.95 4.54
C TRP A 40 5.93 -0.42 3.93
N LYS A 41 7.15 -0.95 4.12
CA LYS A 41 7.51 -2.29 3.62
C LYS A 41 6.62 -3.38 4.22
N ASP A 42 6.26 -3.26 5.49
CA ASP A 42 5.33 -4.17 6.14
C ASP A 42 3.93 -4.14 5.51
N LEU A 43 3.41 -2.95 5.18
CA LEU A 43 2.14 -2.83 4.45
C LEU A 43 2.23 -3.47 3.05
N ILE A 44 3.32 -3.25 2.33
CA ILE A 44 3.54 -3.86 1.01
C ILE A 44 3.60 -5.39 1.13
N GLN A 45 4.29 -5.93 2.14
CA GLN A 45 4.30 -7.39 2.39
C GLN A 45 2.90 -7.91 2.69
N LEU A 46 2.11 -7.18 3.49
CA LEU A 46 0.73 -7.54 3.80
C LEU A 46 -0.14 -7.63 2.53
N THR A 47 0.11 -6.83 1.49
CA THR A 47 -0.63 -6.94 0.22
C THR A 47 -0.41 -8.27 -0.49
N GLN A 48 0.76 -8.90 -0.34
CA GLN A 48 1.06 -10.16 -1.02
C GLN A 48 0.25 -11.33 -0.46
N TYR A 49 -0.35 -11.17 0.73
CA TYR A 49 -1.25 -12.17 1.28
C TYR A 49 -2.62 -12.08 0.61
N LYS A 50 -3.08 -13.23 0.11
CA LYS A 50 -4.36 -13.40 -0.60
C LYS A 50 -5.55 -13.49 0.34
N ASP A 51 -5.62 -12.63 1.35
CA ASP A 51 -6.77 -12.50 2.23
C ASP A 51 -7.63 -11.31 1.77
N PRO A 52 -8.82 -11.55 1.18
CA PRO A 52 -9.66 -10.46 0.69
C PRO A 52 -10.10 -9.46 1.77
N GLY A 53 -10.27 -9.91 3.02
CA GLY A 53 -10.73 -9.06 4.12
C GLY A 53 -9.63 -8.12 4.63
N VAL A 54 -8.37 -8.54 4.52
CA VAL A 54 -7.21 -7.71 4.88
C VAL A 54 -6.82 -6.79 3.71
N GLN A 55 -6.91 -7.27 2.47
CA GLN A 55 -6.60 -6.53 1.23
C GLN A 55 -7.29 -5.16 1.11
N TRP A 56 -8.62 -5.11 1.27
CA TRP A 56 -9.37 -3.84 1.19
C TRP A 56 -8.83 -2.83 2.21
N ARG A 57 -8.56 -3.28 3.43
CA ARG A 57 -8.06 -2.42 4.51
C ARG A 57 -6.67 -1.89 4.18
N ILE A 58 -5.80 -2.72 3.61
CA ILE A 58 -4.45 -2.30 3.23
C ILE A 58 -4.49 -1.22 2.15
N ALA A 59 -5.37 -1.28 1.16
CA ALA A 59 -5.48 -0.26 0.11
C ALA A 59 -5.67 1.15 0.69
N GLY A 60 -6.68 1.31 1.56
CA GLY A 60 -6.95 2.59 2.24
C GLY A 60 -5.82 3.01 3.18
N THR A 61 -5.19 2.04 3.85
CA THR A 61 -4.02 2.30 4.71
C THR A 61 -2.82 2.78 3.90
N LEU A 62 -2.50 2.16 2.77
CA LEU A 62 -1.39 2.54 1.88
C LEU A 62 -1.58 3.97 1.35
N GLY A 63 -2.78 4.30 0.89
CA GLY A 63 -3.12 5.65 0.44
C GLY A 63 -2.93 6.70 1.54
N SER A 64 -3.37 6.39 2.76
CA SER A 64 -3.23 7.30 3.92
C SER A 64 -1.78 7.39 4.41
N ALA A 65 -1.06 6.27 4.42
CA ALA A 65 0.34 6.17 4.84
C ALA A 65 1.28 6.94 3.91
N PHE A 66 0.97 6.98 2.61
CA PHE A 66 1.79 7.65 1.60
C PHE A 66 2.13 9.10 1.95
N GLN A 67 1.19 9.85 2.55
CA GLN A 67 1.42 11.24 2.93
C GLN A 67 2.54 11.42 3.96
N HIS A 68 2.75 10.39 4.79
CA HIS A 68 3.74 10.38 5.87
C HIS A 68 5.09 9.82 5.43
N VAL A 69 5.18 9.15 4.27
CA VAL A 69 6.45 8.60 3.79
C VAL A 69 7.38 9.74 3.37
N PRO A 70 8.65 9.74 3.85
CA PRO A 70 9.64 10.75 3.46
C PRO A 70 10.00 10.64 1.98
N ASP A 71 10.28 9.43 1.48
CA ASP A 71 10.55 9.15 0.07
C ASP A 71 9.27 8.77 -0.69
N LYS A 72 8.62 9.79 -1.26
CA LYS A 72 7.40 9.63 -2.06
C LYS A 72 7.66 8.99 -3.42
N GLU A 73 8.86 9.16 -3.99
CA GLU A 73 9.20 8.57 -5.28
C GLU A 73 9.37 7.06 -5.17
N ALA A 74 10.05 6.58 -4.12
CA ALA A 74 10.17 5.16 -3.84
C ALA A 74 8.80 4.53 -3.56
N ALA A 75 7.98 5.17 -2.71
CA ALA A 75 6.62 4.70 -2.42
C ALA A 75 5.74 4.64 -3.68
N TRP A 76 5.86 5.63 -4.57
CA TRP A 76 5.13 5.63 -5.85
C TRP A 76 5.55 4.46 -6.74
N LYS A 77 6.86 4.22 -6.88
CA LYS A 77 7.40 3.09 -7.65
C LYS A 77 6.95 1.74 -7.10
N ASP A 78 6.89 1.58 -5.78
CA ASP A 78 6.39 0.37 -5.13
C ASP A 78 4.91 0.14 -5.45
N LEU A 79 4.05 1.16 -5.30
CA LEU A 79 2.63 1.08 -5.64
C LEU A 79 2.43 0.78 -7.14
N HIS A 80 3.17 1.46 -8.01
CA HIS A 80 3.12 1.21 -9.45
C HIS A 80 3.49 -0.24 -9.77
N LYS A 81 4.51 -0.81 -9.12
CA LYS A 81 4.86 -2.24 -9.29
C LYS A 81 3.74 -3.18 -8.84
N LEU A 82 3.03 -2.86 -7.75
CA LEU A 82 1.88 -3.64 -7.29
C LEU A 82 0.69 -3.61 -8.26
N THR A 83 0.52 -2.54 -9.06
CA THR A 83 -0.50 -2.52 -10.12
C THR A 83 -0.23 -3.51 -11.26
N GLN A 84 0.99 -4.03 -11.35
CA GLN A 84 1.41 -5.05 -12.30
C GLN A 84 1.45 -6.46 -11.67
N ASP A 85 0.95 -6.62 -10.44
CA ASP A 85 0.89 -7.91 -9.78
C ASP A 85 -0.08 -8.86 -10.51
N ASN A 86 0.15 -10.18 -10.40
CA ASN A 86 -0.71 -11.18 -11.00
C ASN A 86 -2.07 -11.28 -10.31
N ASP A 87 -2.15 -10.92 -9.02
CA ASP A 87 -3.38 -10.95 -8.25
C ASP A 87 -4.24 -9.71 -8.51
N ARG A 88 -5.48 -9.93 -8.96
CA ARG A 88 -6.43 -8.86 -9.26
C ARG A 88 -6.74 -7.99 -8.02
N LEU A 89 -6.78 -8.57 -6.83
CA LEU A 89 -7.04 -7.81 -5.60
C LEU A 89 -5.86 -6.89 -5.28
N VAL A 90 -4.63 -7.38 -5.43
CA VAL A 90 -3.41 -6.57 -5.27
C VAL A 90 -3.39 -5.41 -6.25
N ARG A 91 -3.69 -5.68 -7.54
CA ARG A 91 -3.75 -4.63 -8.57
C ARG A 91 -4.78 -3.56 -8.24
N TRP A 92 -5.98 -3.98 -7.81
CA TRP A 92 -7.07 -3.07 -7.47
C TRP A 92 -6.72 -2.21 -6.24
N SER A 93 -6.22 -2.83 -5.18
CA SER A 93 -5.76 -2.14 -3.97
C SER A 93 -4.65 -1.13 -4.25
N ALA A 94 -3.70 -1.49 -5.12
CA ALA A 94 -2.63 -0.61 -5.53
C ALA A 94 -3.14 0.59 -6.36
N ALA A 95 -4.06 0.35 -7.30
CA ALA A 95 -4.68 1.42 -8.08
C ALA A 95 -5.48 2.39 -7.21
N ASP A 96 -6.22 1.88 -6.22
CA ASP A 96 -6.97 2.69 -5.26
C ASP A 96 -6.02 3.52 -4.39
N ALA A 97 -4.97 2.90 -3.85
CA ALA A 97 -3.93 3.59 -3.07
C ALA A 97 -3.20 4.68 -3.88
N LEU A 98 -2.92 4.44 -5.18
CA LEU A 98 -2.36 5.45 -6.08
C LEU A 98 -3.30 6.65 -6.25
N GLY A 99 -4.62 6.40 -6.32
CA GLY A 99 -5.63 7.46 -6.37
C GLY A 99 -5.58 8.36 -5.13
N PHE A 100 -5.45 7.78 -3.94
CA PHE A 100 -5.26 8.53 -2.70
C PHE A 100 -3.90 9.24 -2.65
N ALA A 101 -2.83 8.59 -3.08
CA ALA A 101 -1.47 9.12 -3.09
C ALA A 101 -1.29 10.29 -4.07
N PHE A 102 -2.07 10.33 -5.16
CA PHE A 102 -2.00 11.36 -6.20
C PHE A 102 -2.13 12.79 -5.65
N GLN A 103 -2.89 12.98 -4.57
CA GLN A 103 -3.05 14.31 -3.97
C GLN A 103 -1.77 14.79 -3.24
N HIS A 104 -0.87 13.86 -2.89
CA HIS A 104 0.32 14.09 -2.07
C HIS A 104 1.63 14.04 -2.86
N VAL A 105 1.62 13.68 -4.15
CA VAL A 105 2.82 13.69 -4.98
C VAL A 105 3.22 15.11 -5.39
N PRO A 106 4.53 15.43 -5.42
CA PRO A 106 5.02 16.74 -5.86
C PRO A 106 4.90 16.93 -7.39
N ASP A 107 5.17 15.90 -8.20
CA ASP A 107 5.08 15.96 -9.66
C ASP A 107 3.78 15.29 -10.16
N LYS A 108 2.75 16.11 -10.40
CA LYS A 108 1.45 15.60 -10.86
C LYS A 108 1.44 15.24 -12.34
N GLU A 109 2.34 15.80 -13.15
CA GLU A 109 2.29 15.62 -14.60
C GLU A 109 2.87 14.26 -14.99
N GLU A 110 4.01 13.88 -14.42
CA GLU A 110 4.61 12.57 -14.63
C GLU A 110 3.71 11.46 -14.08
N THR A 111 3.23 11.63 -12.85
CA THR A 111 2.27 10.74 -12.19
C THR A 111 0.97 10.57 -12.97
N TRP A 112 0.44 11.64 -13.58
CA TRP A 112 -0.75 11.54 -14.43
C TRP A 112 -0.49 10.74 -15.72
N LYS A 113 0.65 10.95 -16.37
CA LYS A 113 1.05 10.16 -17.55
C LYS A 113 1.21 8.68 -17.20
N ASP A 114 1.73 8.39 -16.02
CA ASP A 114 1.91 7.04 -15.49
C ASP A 114 0.56 6.33 -15.25
N LEU A 115 -0.37 6.98 -14.53
CA LEU A 115 -1.75 6.50 -14.34
C LEU A 115 -2.48 6.29 -15.67
N HIS A 116 -2.29 7.21 -16.63
CA HIS A 116 -2.88 7.07 -17.96
C HIS A 116 -2.31 5.87 -18.73
N LYS A 117 -1.03 5.54 -18.59
CA LYS A 117 -0.46 4.32 -19.16
C LYS A 117 -1.02 3.07 -18.51
N LEU A 118 -1.25 3.07 -17.19
CA LEU A 118 -1.85 1.95 -16.47
C LEU A 118 -3.25 1.61 -16.99
N THR A 119 -4.07 2.63 -17.31
CA THR A 119 -5.42 2.43 -17.89
C THR A 119 -5.42 2.03 -19.37
N GLN A 120 -4.32 2.29 -20.09
CA GLN A 120 -4.10 1.86 -21.48
C GLN A 120 -3.42 0.49 -21.61
N GLY A 121 -2.89 -0.06 -20.51
CA GLY A 121 -2.32 -1.40 -20.44
C GLY A 121 -3.32 -2.48 -20.85
N LYS A 122 -2.83 -3.53 -21.51
CA LYS A 122 -3.62 -4.63 -22.09
C LYS A 122 -4.34 -5.53 -21.07
N ASP A 123 -4.09 -5.34 -19.77
CA ASP A 123 -4.78 -6.06 -18.69
C ASP A 123 -6.09 -5.36 -18.36
N SER A 124 -7.15 -5.84 -19.00
CA SER A 124 -8.53 -5.38 -18.91
C SER A 124 -9.19 -5.44 -17.53
N ASP A 125 -8.46 -5.79 -16.47
CA ASP A 125 -8.96 -5.90 -15.09
C ASP A 125 -8.82 -4.63 -14.26
N VAL A 126 -8.02 -3.65 -14.71
CA VAL A 126 -7.86 -2.34 -14.04
C VAL A 126 -8.84 -1.29 -14.59
N ARG A 127 -9.62 -1.65 -15.62
CA ARG A 127 -10.77 -0.86 -16.08
C ARG A 127 -11.93 -1.05 -15.11
N MET A 128 -12.06 -0.13 -14.16
CA MET A 128 -13.32 0.07 -13.44
C MET A 128 -14.45 0.38 -14.43
#